data_AF-A0A958PS57-F1
#
_entry.id   AF-A0A958PS57-F1
#
_cell.length_a   1.000
_cell.length_b   1.000
_cell.length_c   1.000
_cell.angle_alpha   90.00
_cell.angle_beta   90.00
_cell.angle_gamma   90.00
#
_symmetry.space_group_name_H-M   'P 1'
#
loop_
_entity.id
_entity.type
_entity.pdbx_description
1 polymer ?
#
loop_
_entity_poly.entity_id
_entity_poly.type
_entity_poly.pdbx_seq_one_letter_code
_entity_poly.pdbx_strand_id
1 'polypeptide(L)'
;MSVRLNRFLAKVSKGLDSFIFIGSFVVFISWFTSNGFLYSPSSPVMSPFTAFSLLLMSGSRLAEKVFDTWSKPMTLALLGIVACGNFSSMWIQWNIPELFFHSLNGVVPTSSFTSIGLILFCFYEILVIVRKTPDSAIIVDDILLHLALFPGGLSFLGHVLQVPAYMSSAHDPRVGIGYLEMTFMGAFAVGAVISNPNLFLWRFLGHSTINRLTFTILFINQYVAPILIGWLLQSPTGPIPYGIEFFVMLAGVLATLIFLVINALCKRCLEQQKVSVSSFESDVS
;
A
#
# COMPACT_ATOMS: atom_id res chain seq x y z
N MET A 1 3.95 9.79 -23.48
CA MET A 1 4.95 8.82 -22.97
C MET A 1 5.48 8.01 -24.14
N SER A 2 6.79 7.75 -24.26
CA SER A 2 7.31 7.06 -25.45
C SER A 2 6.92 5.57 -25.47
N VAL A 3 6.70 4.99 -26.64
CA VAL A 3 6.33 3.58 -26.82
C VAL A 3 7.35 2.63 -26.17
N ARG A 4 8.63 3.01 -26.15
CA ARG A 4 9.71 2.26 -25.50
C ARG A 4 9.56 2.26 -23.98
N LEU A 5 9.21 3.40 -23.39
CA LEU A 5 9.02 3.53 -21.95
C LEU A 5 7.78 2.74 -21.48
N ASN A 6 6.68 2.77 -22.23
CA ASN A 6 5.48 1.98 -21.91
C ASN A 6 5.77 0.46 -21.91
N ARG A 7 6.52 -0.02 -22.91
CA ARG A 7 6.95 -1.44 -22.95
C ARG A 7 7.86 -1.81 -21.80
N PHE A 8 8.77 -0.91 -21.41
CA PHE A 8 9.62 -1.12 -20.25
C PHE A 8 8.81 -1.21 -18.96
N LEU A 9 7.91 -0.25 -18.71
CA LEU A 9 7.05 -0.23 -17.54
C LEU A 9 6.15 -1.45 -17.44
N ALA A 10 5.56 -1.90 -18.55
CA ALA A 10 4.76 -3.12 -18.57
C ALA A 10 5.58 -4.35 -18.16
N LYS A 11 6.84 -4.46 -18.62
CA LYS A 11 7.76 -5.53 -18.21
C LYS A 11 8.12 -5.45 -16.74
N VAL A 12 8.44 -4.26 -16.23
CA VAL A 12 8.75 -4.04 -14.81
C VAL A 12 7.55 -4.42 -13.94
N SER A 13 6.36 -3.95 -14.29
CA SER A 13 5.12 -4.29 -13.59
C SER A 13 4.86 -5.79 -13.57
N LYS A 14 5.00 -6.48 -14.71
CA LYS A 14 4.90 -7.96 -14.77
C LYS A 14 5.95 -8.64 -13.90
N GLY A 15 7.19 -8.13 -13.89
CA GLY A 15 8.27 -8.65 -13.05
C GLY A 15 7.98 -8.51 -11.55
N LEU A 16 7.47 -7.35 -11.12
CA LEU A 16 7.07 -7.11 -9.73
C LEU A 16 5.93 -8.05 -9.30
N ASP A 17 4.88 -8.18 -10.11
CA ASP A 17 3.78 -9.09 -9.80
C ASP A 17 4.25 -10.55 -9.73
N SER A 18 5.16 -10.96 -10.62
CA SER A 18 5.74 -12.31 -10.59
C SER A 18 6.61 -12.53 -9.35
N PHE A 19 7.40 -11.53 -8.96
CA PHE A 19 8.22 -11.58 -7.75
C PHE A 19 7.35 -11.75 -6.50
N ILE A 20 6.29 -10.95 -6.37
CA ILE A 20 5.34 -11.05 -5.25
C ILE A 20 4.64 -12.40 -5.28
N PHE A 21 4.14 -12.85 -6.44
CA PHE A 21 3.44 -14.12 -6.59
C PHE A 21 4.30 -15.31 -6.13
N ILE A 22 5.52 -15.41 -6.65
CA ILE A 22 6.45 -16.50 -6.30
C ILE A 22 6.87 -16.39 -4.83
N GLY A 23 7.21 -15.20 -4.37
CA GLY A 23 7.62 -14.97 -2.98
C GLY A 23 6.51 -15.34 -2.00
N SER A 24 5.29 -14.86 -2.24
CA SER A 24 4.11 -15.18 -1.45
C SER A 24 3.77 -16.67 -1.49
N PHE A 25 3.95 -17.34 -2.63
CA PHE A 25 3.77 -18.79 -2.73
C PHE A 25 4.77 -19.55 -1.85
N VAL A 26 6.05 -19.19 -1.90
CA VAL A 26 7.09 -19.80 -1.06
C VAL A 26 6.78 -19.59 0.43
N VAL A 27 6.42 -18.37 0.83
CA VAL A 27 6.03 -18.08 2.22
C VAL A 27 4.81 -18.91 2.61
N PHE A 28 3.78 -18.98 1.77
CA PHE A 28 2.57 -19.75 2.06
C PHE A 28 2.87 -21.25 2.24
N ILE A 29 3.65 -21.87 1.34
CA ILE A 29 4.04 -23.28 1.46
C ILE A 29 4.95 -23.53 2.67
N SER A 30 5.80 -22.57 3.03
CA SER A 30 6.67 -22.69 4.20
C SER A 30 5.92 -22.87 5.51
N TRP A 31 4.68 -22.36 5.61
CA TRP A 31 3.81 -22.55 6.79
C TRP A 31 3.26 -23.97 6.93
N PHE A 32 3.22 -24.76 5.85
CA PHE A 32 2.80 -26.16 5.88
C PHE A 32 3.96 -27.13 6.06
N THR A 33 5.17 -26.70 5.73
CA THR A 33 6.39 -27.53 5.79
C THR A 33 7.27 -27.21 7.00
N SER A 34 7.09 -26.03 7.60
CA SER A 34 7.86 -25.50 8.73
C SER A 34 7.02 -24.47 9.51
N ASN A 35 7.63 -23.72 10.43
CA ASN A 35 6.96 -22.67 11.19
C ASN A 35 6.76 -21.35 10.41
N GLY A 36 6.99 -21.35 9.09
CA GLY A 36 6.95 -20.16 8.24
C GLY A 36 8.34 -19.62 7.88
N PHE A 37 8.42 -18.93 6.75
CA PHE A 37 9.66 -18.39 6.20
C PHE A 37 10.17 -17.24 7.06
N LEU A 38 11.46 -17.29 7.43
CA LEU A 38 12.09 -16.34 8.36
C LEU A 38 11.38 -16.27 9.73
N TYR A 39 10.79 -17.39 10.17
CA TYR A 39 10.11 -17.45 11.46
C TYR A 39 11.04 -17.07 12.62
N SER A 40 10.54 -16.25 13.52
CA SER A 40 11.19 -15.88 14.77
C SER A 40 10.14 -15.68 15.85
N PRO A 41 10.37 -16.15 17.09
CA PRO A 41 9.42 -15.98 18.19
C PRO A 41 9.37 -14.53 18.71
N SER A 42 10.35 -13.69 18.36
CA SER A 42 10.51 -12.34 18.90
C SER A 42 10.40 -11.23 17.84
N SER A 43 10.02 -11.55 16.61
CA SER A 43 9.88 -10.56 15.55
C SER A 43 8.71 -10.87 14.62
N PRO A 44 8.15 -9.85 13.95
CA PRO A 44 7.12 -10.02 12.95
C PRO A 44 7.49 -11.01 11.87
N VAL A 45 6.52 -11.84 11.51
CA VAL A 45 6.62 -12.81 10.43
C VAL A 45 5.41 -12.65 9.54
N MET A 46 5.63 -12.76 8.23
CA MET A 46 4.56 -12.71 7.26
C MET A 46 3.62 -13.91 7.45
N SER A 47 2.40 -13.63 7.94
CA SER A 47 1.40 -14.65 8.26
C SER A 47 1.00 -15.47 7.01
N PRO A 48 0.51 -16.72 7.17
CA PRO A 48 0.06 -17.52 6.04
C PRO A 48 -1.10 -16.83 5.29
N PHE A 49 -1.94 -16.10 6.02
CA PHE A 49 -3.08 -15.40 5.44
C PHE A 49 -2.67 -14.13 4.68
N THR A 50 -1.66 -13.38 5.15
CA THR A 50 -1.04 -12.29 4.35
C THR A 50 -0.43 -12.87 3.08
N ALA A 51 0.32 -13.97 3.19
CA ALA A 51 0.95 -14.62 2.04
C ALA A 51 -0.08 -15.08 1.02
N PHE A 52 -1.16 -15.70 1.46
CA PHE A 52 -2.26 -16.09 0.60
C PHE A 52 -2.97 -14.88 -0.04
N SER A 53 -3.20 -13.81 0.72
CA SER A 53 -3.81 -12.58 0.19
C SER A 53 -2.97 -11.96 -0.93
N LEU A 54 -1.66 -11.78 -0.70
CA LEU A 54 -0.74 -11.26 -1.71
C LEU A 54 -0.59 -12.21 -2.90
N LEU A 55 -0.63 -13.52 -2.68
CA LEU A 55 -0.64 -14.53 -3.74
C LEU A 55 -1.85 -14.36 -4.66
N LEU A 56 -3.06 -14.22 -4.09
CA LEU A 56 -4.28 -14.03 -4.86
C LEU A 56 -4.31 -12.69 -5.60
N MET A 57 -3.88 -11.59 -4.94
CA MET A 57 -3.86 -10.26 -5.54
C MET A 57 -2.83 -10.13 -6.66
N SER A 58 -1.59 -10.61 -6.45
CA SER A 58 -0.56 -10.58 -7.48
C SER A 58 -0.85 -11.59 -8.60
N GLY A 59 -1.40 -12.76 -8.23
CA GLY A 59 -1.79 -13.80 -9.17
C GLY A 59 -2.92 -13.36 -10.11
N SER A 60 -3.94 -12.67 -9.59
CA SER A 60 -5.04 -12.16 -10.42
C SER A 60 -4.56 -11.11 -11.42
N ARG A 61 -3.71 -10.18 -11.00
CA ARG A 61 -3.08 -9.19 -11.89
C ARG A 61 -2.15 -9.82 -12.92
N LEU A 62 -1.37 -10.83 -12.51
CA LEU A 62 -0.50 -11.54 -13.43
C LEU A 62 -1.32 -12.32 -14.46
N ALA A 63 -2.43 -12.93 -14.03
CA ALA A 63 -3.32 -13.65 -14.91
C ALA A 63 -3.94 -12.72 -15.97
N GLU A 64 -4.38 -11.53 -15.59
CA GLU A 64 -4.85 -10.50 -16.56
C GLU A 64 -3.78 -10.08 -17.58
N LYS A 65 -2.50 -10.13 -17.21
CA LYS A 65 -1.38 -9.74 -18.09
C LYS A 65 -0.87 -10.89 -18.98
N VAL A 66 -1.21 -12.13 -18.66
CA VAL A 66 -0.62 -13.32 -19.29
C VAL A 66 -1.66 -14.14 -20.05
N PHE A 67 -2.89 -14.20 -19.57
CA PHE A 67 -3.95 -15.03 -20.16
C PHE A 67 -5.02 -14.16 -20.80
N ASP A 68 -5.16 -14.28 -22.12
CA ASP A 68 -6.18 -13.54 -22.89
C ASP A 68 -7.61 -13.94 -22.51
N THR A 69 -7.81 -15.14 -21.94
CA THR A 69 -9.11 -15.68 -21.52
C THR A 69 -9.49 -15.32 -20.08
N TRP A 70 -8.62 -14.62 -19.34
CA TRP A 70 -8.91 -14.27 -17.95
C TRP A 70 -10.00 -13.20 -17.86
N SER A 71 -11.07 -13.49 -17.13
CA SER A 71 -12.24 -12.62 -17.08
C SER A 71 -12.17 -11.62 -15.91
N LYS A 72 -12.58 -10.37 -16.14
CA LYS A 72 -12.69 -9.35 -15.09
C LYS A 72 -13.53 -9.80 -13.88
N PRO A 73 -14.67 -10.51 -14.04
CA PRO A 73 -15.41 -11.06 -12.89
C PRO A 73 -14.57 -12.00 -12.03
N MET A 74 -13.66 -12.78 -12.62
CA MET A 74 -12.77 -13.66 -11.87
C MET A 74 -11.77 -12.86 -11.02
N THR A 75 -11.18 -11.80 -11.58
CA THR A 75 -10.35 -10.86 -10.80
C THR A 75 -11.14 -10.23 -9.65
N LEU A 76 -12.33 -9.72 -9.92
CA LEU A 76 -13.19 -9.11 -8.89
C LEU A 76 -13.56 -10.10 -7.79
N ALA A 77 -13.84 -11.36 -8.13
CA ALA A 77 -14.13 -12.40 -7.15
C ALA A 77 -12.92 -12.67 -6.25
N LEU A 78 -11.71 -12.80 -6.83
CA LEU A 78 -10.49 -13.00 -6.05
C LEU A 78 -10.17 -11.80 -5.14
N LEU A 79 -10.31 -10.58 -5.65
CA LEU A 79 -10.14 -9.36 -4.84
C LEU A 79 -11.19 -9.27 -3.73
N GLY A 80 -12.43 -9.66 -4.00
CA GLY A 80 -13.50 -9.74 -3.01
C GLY A 80 -13.22 -10.77 -1.92
N ILE A 81 -12.73 -11.96 -2.27
CA ILE A 81 -12.29 -13.00 -1.31
C ILE A 81 -11.20 -12.44 -0.40
N VAL A 82 -10.20 -11.76 -0.97
CA VAL A 82 -9.11 -11.16 -0.19
C VAL A 82 -9.63 -10.06 0.72
N ALA A 83 -10.42 -9.11 0.22
CA ALA A 83 -10.97 -8.01 1.01
C ALA A 83 -11.86 -8.52 2.17
N CYS A 84 -12.84 -9.37 1.87
CA CYS A 84 -13.74 -9.93 2.87
C CYS A 84 -13.01 -10.85 3.85
N GLY A 85 -12.04 -11.63 3.39
CA GLY A 85 -11.22 -12.48 4.26
C GLY A 85 -10.37 -11.66 5.25
N ASN A 86 -9.72 -10.59 4.79
CA ASN A 86 -8.96 -9.68 5.67
C ASN A 86 -9.87 -8.97 6.66
N PHE A 87 -11.05 -8.52 6.23
CA PHE A 87 -12.05 -7.93 7.13
C PHE A 87 -12.51 -8.95 8.19
N SER A 88 -12.83 -10.18 7.78
CA SER A 88 -13.23 -11.24 8.70
C SER A 88 -12.11 -11.60 9.68
N SER A 89 -10.85 -11.66 9.23
CA SER A 89 -9.70 -11.89 10.09
C SER A 89 -9.55 -10.82 11.17
N MET A 90 -9.69 -9.54 10.81
CA MET A 90 -9.67 -8.44 11.78
C MET A 90 -10.82 -8.55 12.78
N TRP A 91 -12.03 -8.80 12.27
CA TRP A 91 -13.21 -8.94 13.10
C TRP A 91 -13.04 -10.07 14.13
N ILE A 92 -12.53 -11.21 13.71
CA ILE A 92 -12.19 -12.34 14.57
C ILE A 92 -11.16 -11.91 15.62
N GLN A 93 -10.08 -11.24 15.22
CA GLN A 93 -9.02 -10.81 16.13
C GLN A 93 -9.53 -9.83 17.21
N TRP A 94 -10.48 -8.96 16.88
CA TRP A 94 -11.03 -7.98 17.81
C TRP A 94 -12.09 -8.53 18.76
N ASN A 95 -12.78 -9.61 18.38
CA ASN A 95 -13.93 -10.12 19.14
C ASN A 95 -13.66 -11.47 19.83
N ILE A 96 -12.71 -12.27 19.35
CA ILE A 96 -12.39 -13.56 19.96
C ILE A 96 -11.45 -13.34 21.16
N PRO A 97 -11.71 -13.96 22.32
CA PRO A 97 -10.85 -13.87 23.49
C PRO A 97 -9.40 -14.30 23.20
N GLU A 98 -8.43 -13.57 23.74
CA GLU A 98 -6.99 -13.83 23.57
C GLU A 98 -6.60 -15.27 23.94
N LEU A 99 -7.27 -15.85 24.94
CA LEU A 99 -7.07 -17.22 25.39
C LEU A 99 -7.22 -18.25 24.24
N PHE A 100 -8.08 -17.97 23.26
CA PHE A 100 -8.25 -18.82 22.08
C PHE A 100 -7.03 -18.77 21.16
N PHE A 101 -6.46 -17.58 20.93
CA PHE A 101 -5.26 -17.45 20.09
C PHE A 101 -4.03 -18.09 20.75
N HIS A 102 -3.92 -18.03 22.08
CA HIS A 102 -2.88 -18.75 22.82
C HIS A 102 -3.00 -20.28 22.72
N SER A 103 -4.19 -20.81 22.46
CA SER A 103 -4.38 -22.25 22.30
C SER A 103 -3.92 -22.78 20.93
N LEU A 104 -3.80 -21.90 19.93
CA LEU A 104 -3.36 -22.22 18.57
C LEU A 104 -1.84 -22.07 18.44
N ASN A 105 -1.09 -22.99 19.03
CA ASN A 105 0.37 -23.02 18.93
C ASN A 105 0.82 -23.07 17.46
N GLY A 106 1.57 -22.05 17.03
CA GLY A 106 2.14 -21.96 15.70
C GLY A 106 1.31 -21.19 14.66
N VAL A 107 0.10 -20.76 14.98
CA VAL A 107 -0.69 -19.90 14.09
C VAL A 107 -0.42 -18.43 14.42
N VAL A 108 0.15 -17.69 13.46
CA VAL A 108 0.34 -16.24 13.58
C VAL A 108 -0.79 -15.55 12.82
N PRO A 109 -1.69 -14.81 13.49
CA PRO A 109 -2.75 -14.06 12.82
C PRO A 109 -2.15 -12.90 12.01
N THR A 110 -2.84 -12.51 10.94
CA THR A 110 -2.48 -11.30 10.20
C THR A 110 -2.72 -10.07 11.07
N SER A 111 -1.75 -9.16 11.08
CA SER A 111 -1.89 -7.85 11.70
C SER A 111 -3.12 -7.11 11.15
N SER A 112 -3.94 -6.53 12.03
CA SER A 112 -5.06 -5.67 11.66
C SER A 112 -4.61 -4.51 10.77
N PHE A 113 -3.41 -3.97 10.99
CA PHE A 113 -2.87 -2.92 10.13
C PHE A 113 -2.52 -3.45 8.72
N THR A 114 -1.95 -4.64 8.60
CA THR A 114 -1.78 -5.29 7.28
C THR A 114 -3.12 -5.46 6.60
N SER A 115 -4.10 -6.02 7.31
CA SER A 115 -5.43 -6.32 6.77
C SER A 115 -6.11 -5.06 6.22
N ILE A 116 -6.04 -3.93 6.94
CA ILE A 116 -6.54 -2.64 6.45
C ILE A 116 -5.83 -2.24 5.14
N GLY A 117 -4.50 -2.35 5.10
CA GLY A 117 -3.73 -2.04 3.90
C GLY A 117 -4.11 -2.91 2.70
N LEU A 118 -4.27 -4.22 2.90
CA LEU A 118 -4.71 -5.16 1.86
C LEU A 118 -6.13 -4.88 1.38
N ILE A 119 -7.07 -4.57 2.30
CA ILE A 119 -8.44 -4.16 1.95
C ILE A 119 -8.42 -2.90 1.08
N LEU A 120 -7.61 -1.90 1.42
CA LEU A 120 -7.48 -0.67 0.64
C LEU A 120 -6.85 -0.92 -0.73
N PHE A 121 -5.86 -1.80 -0.85
CA PHE A 121 -5.35 -2.23 -2.15
C PHE A 121 -6.41 -2.96 -2.98
N CYS A 122 -7.21 -3.84 -2.36
CA CYS A 122 -8.33 -4.49 -3.05
C CYS A 122 -9.35 -3.46 -3.55
N PHE A 123 -9.72 -2.47 -2.73
CA PHE A 123 -10.62 -1.40 -3.16
C PHE A 123 -10.04 -0.58 -4.31
N TYR A 124 -8.75 -0.25 -4.26
CA TYR A 124 -8.05 0.39 -5.38
C TYR A 124 -8.18 -0.43 -6.66
N GLU A 125 -7.84 -1.72 -6.63
CA GLU A 125 -7.88 -2.59 -7.82
C GLU A 125 -9.31 -2.77 -8.34
N ILE A 126 -10.29 -2.97 -7.45
CA ILE A 126 -11.71 -3.06 -7.80
C ILE A 126 -12.16 -1.78 -8.51
N LEU A 127 -11.80 -0.60 -7.98
CA LEU A 127 -12.13 0.66 -8.61
C LEU A 127 -11.50 0.76 -10.00
N VAL A 128 -10.22 0.43 -10.16
CA VAL A 128 -9.55 0.45 -11.48
C VAL A 128 -10.22 -0.48 -12.49
N ILE A 129 -10.77 -1.61 -12.05
CA ILE A 129 -11.48 -2.57 -12.92
C ILE A 129 -12.88 -2.09 -13.29
N VAL A 130 -13.65 -1.61 -12.30
CA VAL A 130 -15.07 -1.23 -12.45
C VAL A 130 -15.22 0.13 -13.10
N ARG A 131 -14.34 1.07 -12.79
CA ARG A 131 -14.32 2.41 -13.39
C ARG A 131 -12.97 2.66 -14.05
N LYS A 132 -12.98 3.33 -15.21
CA LYS A 132 -11.76 3.97 -15.69
C LYS A 132 -11.37 5.06 -14.69
N THR A 133 -10.10 5.14 -14.31
CA THR A 133 -9.57 6.21 -13.45
C THR A 133 -10.07 7.56 -13.96
N PRO A 134 -10.92 8.26 -13.19
CA PRO A 134 -11.58 9.45 -13.67
C PRO A 134 -10.57 10.60 -13.76
N ASP A 135 -10.75 11.45 -14.76
CA ASP A 135 -10.05 12.74 -14.84
C ASP A 135 -10.74 13.75 -13.90
N SER A 136 -10.70 13.45 -12.60
CA SER A 136 -11.35 14.24 -11.55
C SER A 136 -10.34 14.80 -10.58
N ALA A 137 -10.65 15.98 -10.02
CA ALA A 137 -9.82 16.60 -9.00
C ALA A 137 -9.71 15.78 -7.69
N ILE A 138 -10.72 14.94 -7.42
CA ILE A 138 -10.67 13.98 -6.32
C ILE A 138 -9.86 12.78 -6.82
N ILE A 139 -8.56 12.84 -6.62
CA ILE A 139 -7.55 11.83 -7.03
C ILE A 139 -7.66 10.55 -6.17
N VAL A 140 -8.84 9.95 -6.13
CA VAL A 140 -9.19 8.82 -5.25
C VAL A 140 -8.21 7.65 -5.41
N ASP A 141 -7.80 7.34 -6.64
CA ASP A 141 -6.91 6.21 -6.91
C ASP A 141 -5.51 6.46 -6.30
N ASP A 142 -4.97 7.67 -6.46
CA ASP A 142 -3.71 8.08 -5.84
C ASP A 142 -3.84 8.08 -4.29
N ILE A 143 -4.93 8.61 -3.75
CA ILE A 143 -5.20 8.64 -2.30
C ILE A 143 -5.24 7.21 -1.72
N LEU A 144 -5.96 6.29 -2.37
CA LEU A 144 -6.08 4.91 -1.91
C LEU A 144 -4.73 4.19 -1.88
N LEU A 145 -3.86 4.41 -2.86
CA LEU A 145 -2.52 3.80 -2.87
C LEU A 145 -1.65 4.27 -1.69
N HIS A 146 -1.71 5.56 -1.36
CA HIS A 146 -1.02 6.10 -0.18
C HIS A 146 -1.62 5.58 1.12
N LEU A 147 -2.96 5.57 1.23
CA LEU A 147 -3.65 5.06 2.41
C LEU A 147 -3.44 3.55 2.60
N ALA A 148 -3.31 2.76 1.53
CA ALA A 148 -3.06 1.33 1.61
C ALA A 148 -1.70 1.00 2.24
N LEU A 149 -0.67 1.83 1.98
CA LEU A 149 0.65 1.65 2.57
C LEU A 149 0.77 2.22 4.00
N PHE A 150 -0.09 3.15 4.40
CA PHE A 150 0.06 3.85 5.67
C PHE A 150 -0.07 2.94 6.91
N PRO A 151 -1.15 2.14 7.09
CA PRO A 151 -1.23 1.16 8.18
C PRO A 151 -0.03 0.21 8.16
N GLY A 152 0.38 -0.17 6.95
CA GLY A 152 1.53 -1.04 6.73
C GLY A 152 2.83 -0.47 7.33
N GLY A 153 3.12 0.77 6.93
CA GLY A 153 4.27 1.51 7.40
C GLY A 153 4.22 1.83 8.89
N LEU A 154 3.04 2.06 9.47
CA LEU A 154 2.90 2.28 10.92
C LEU A 154 3.28 1.01 11.70
N SER A 155 2.82 -0.16 11.26
CA SER A 155 3.20 -1.41 11.89
C SER A 155 4.70 -1.71 11.73
N PHE A 156 5.26 -1.40 10.57
CA PHE A 156 6.69 -1.51 10.32
C PHE A 156 7.51 -0.54 11.19
N LEU A 157 7.03 0.69 11.40
CA LEU A 157 7.63 1.66 12.33
C LEU A 157 7.68 1.09 13.75
N GLY A 158 6.58 0.47 14.20
CA GLY A 158 6.53 -0.26 15.47
C GLY A 158 7.59 -1.36 15.58
N HIS A 159 7.80 -2.11 14.50
CA HIS A 159 8.84 -3.12 14.45
C HIS A 159 10.26 -2.53 14.52
N VAL A 160 10.55 -1.48 13.73
CA VAL A 160 11.89 -0.86 13.67
C VAL A 160 12.26 -0.16 14.98
N LEU A 161 11.30 0.52 15.60
CA LEU A 161 11.51 1.27 16.84
C LEU A 161 11.23 0.46 18.11
N GLN A 162 10.78 -0.79 17.97
CA GLN A 162 10.39 -1.68 19.07
C GLN A 162 9.27 -1.06 19.94
N VAL A 163 8.23 -0.51 19.29
CA VAL A 163 7.07 0.12 19.92
C VAL A 163 5.86 -0.82 19.81
N PRO A 164 5.50 -1.58 20.86
CA PRO A 164 4.43 -2.58 20.81
C PRO A 164 3.06 -1.99 20.45
N ALA A 165 2.80 -0.74 20.82
CA ALA A 165 1.52 -0.06 20.53
C ALA A 165 1.26 0.13 19.03
N TYR A 166 2.32 0.15 18.21
CA TYR A 166 2.21 0.24 16.76
C TYR A 166 2.22 -1.15 16.10
N MET A 167 2.56 -2.18 16.86
CA MET A 167 2.35 -3.55 16.44
C MET A 167 0.87 -3.86 16.65
N SER A 168 0.22 -4.49 15.66
CA SER A 168 -1.23 -4.71 15.72
C SER A 168 -1.68 -5.55 16.92
N SER A 169 -0.75 -6.25 17.58
CA SER A 169 -0.96 -6.87 18.88
C SER A 169 0.24 -6.56 19.77
N ALA A 170 -0.02 -6.05 20.97
CA ALA A 170 1.02 -5.88 21.99
C ALA A 170 1.44 -7.21 22.64
N HIS A 171 0.66 -8.27 22.45
CA HIS A 171 0.80 -9.54 23.16
C HIS A 171 1.59 -10.60 22.38
N ASP A 172 1.60 -10.53 21.06
CA ASP A 172 2.37 -11.44 20.20
C ASP A 172 3.27 -10.63 19.25
N PRO A 173 4.60 -10.62 19.48
CA PRO A 173 5.54 -9.84 18.66
C PRO A 173 5.62 -10.33 17.21
N ARG A 174 5.10 -11.53 16.91
CA ARG A 174 5.01 -12.08 15.55
C ARG A 174 3.90 -11.40 14.74
N VAL A 175 2.91 -10.80 15.41
CA VAL A 175 1.73 -10.16 14.81
C VAL A 175 2.03 -8.70 14.52
N GLY A 176 2.68 -8.47 13.39
CA GLY A 176 3.06 -7.16 12.89
C GLY A 176 3.58 -7.26 11.47
N ILE A 177 4.11 -6.15 10.94
CA ILE A 177 4.72 -6.13 9.61
C ILE A 177 6.23 -6.19 9.72
N GLY A 178 6.79 -7.29 9.20
CA GLY A 178 8.23 -7.45 9.05
C GLY A 178 8.75 -6.86 7.74
N TYR A 179 10.08 -6.91 7.56
CA TYR A 179 10.75 -6.41 6.36
C TYR A 179 10.23 -7.07 5.06
N LEU A 180 10.00 -8.38 5.08
CA LEU A 180 9.54 -9.13 3.90
C LEU A 180 8.14 -8.68 3.46
N GLU A 181 7.22 -8.58 4.41
CA GLU A 181 5.84 -8.18 4.18
C GLU A 181 5.76 -6.73 3.67
N MET A 182 6.48 -5.81 4.31
CA MET A 182 6.56 -4.43 3.85
C MET A 182 7.17 -4.32 2.45
N THR A 183 8.17 -5.15 2.14
CA THR A 183 8.78 -5.21 0.80
C THR A 183 7.77 -5.64 -0.25
N PHE A 184 6.95 -6.66 0.03
CA PHE A 184 5.93 -7.12 -0.91
C PHE A 184 4.79 -6.12 -1.08
N MET A 185 4.32 -5.49 0.01
CA MET A 185 3.32 -4.42 -0.07
C MET A 185 3.83 -3.20 -0.83
N GLY A 186 5.07 -2.80 -0.59
CA GLY A 186 5.74 -1.72 -1.33
C GLY A 186 5.90 -2.06 -2.82
N ALA A 187 6.35 -3.28 -3.13
CA ALA A 187 6.44 -3.76 -4.51
C ALA A 187 5.06 -3.80 -5.19
N PHE A 188 4.01 -4.19 -4.45
CA PHE A 188 2.64 -4.21 -4.97
C PHE A 188 2.16 -2.80 -5.30
N ALA A 189 2.39 -1.82 -4.40
CA ALA A 189 2.04 -0.42 -4.63
C ALA A 189 2.79 0.16 -5.84
N VAL A 190 4.11 -0.07 -5.94
CA VAL A 190 4.90 0.36 -7.11
C VAL A 190 4.37 -0.30 -8.38
N GLY A 191 4.07 -1.59 -8.34
CA GLY A 191 3.45 -2.31 -9.44
C GLY A 191 2.10 -1.71 -9.84
N ALA A 192 1.26 -1.32 -8.87
CA ALA A 192 -0.04 -0.68 -9.11
C ALA A 192 0.12 0.69 -9.78
N VAL A 193 1.01 1.54 -9.25
CA VAL A 193 1.34 2.84 -9.85
C VAL A 193 1.80 2.68 -11.30
N ILE A 194 2.72 1.75 -11.57
CA ILE A 194 3.27 1.51 -12.91
C ILE A 194 2.21 0.95 -13.86
N SER A 195 1.29 0.12 -13.37
CA SER A 195 0.25 -0.50 -14.20
C SER A 195 -0.87 0.47 -14.59
N ASN A 196 -1.07 1.54 -13.82
CA ASN A 196 -2.10 2.53 -14.08
C ASN A 196 -1.50 3.86 -14.60
N PRO A 197 -1.40 4.05 -15.93
CA PRO A 197 -0.85 5.28 -16.51
C PRO A 197 -1.78 6.50 -16.34
N ASN A 198 -3.03 6.28 -15.91
CA ASN A 198 -4.04 7.34 -15.79
C ASN A 198 -4.00 8.04 -14.43
N LEU A 199 -3.18 7.59 -13.48
CA LEU A 199 -3.00 8.25 -12.20
C LEU A 199 -2.59 9.71 -12.38
N PHE A 200 -3.12 10.57 -11.51
CA PHE A 200 -2.72 11.98 -11.51
C PHE A 200 -1.22 12.12 -11.26
N LEU A 201 -0.65 11.26 -10.43
CA LEU A 201 0.78 11.22 -10.13
C LEU A 201 1.65 11.20 -11.40
N TRP A 202 1.32 10.42 -12.42
CA TRP A 202 2.11 10.38 -13.66
C TRP A 202 2.09 11.71 -14.42
N ARG A 203 0.93 12.36 -14.46
CA ARG A 203 0.78 13.67 -15.10
C ARG A 203 1.56 14.74 -14.32
N PHE A 204 1.51 14.68 -13.00
CA PHE A 204 2.23 15.57 -12.10
C PHE A 204 3.75 15.42 -12.23
N LEU A 205 4.26 14.20 -12.17
CA LEU A 205 5.68 13.87 -12.32
C LEU A 205 6.20 14.15 -13.74
N GLY A 206 5.34 14.01 -14.75
CA GLY A 206 5.67 14.28 -16.14
C GLY A 206 5.92 15.77 -16.44
N HIS A 207 5.35 16.67 -15.65
CA HIS A 207 5.35 18.11 -15.92
C HIS A 207 6.69 18.81 -15.65
N SER A 208 7.43 18.44 -14.59
CA SER A 208 8.68 19.11 -14.22
C SER A 208 9.61 18.22 -13.40
N THR A 209 10.93 18.40 -13.52
CA THR A 209 11.93 17.78 -12.64
C THR A 209 11.76 18.22 -11.19
N ILE A 210 11.34 19.47 -10.96
CA ILE A 210 11.06 19.98 -9.60
C ILE A 210 9.92 19.17 -8.97
N ASN A 211 8.85 18.89 -9.72
CA ASN A 211 7.74 18.06 -9.24
C ASN A 211 8.20 16.66 -8.83
N ARG A 212 9.11 16.05 -9.61
CA ARG A 212 9.68 14.74 -9.29
C ARG A 212 10.49 14.80 -8.00
N LEU A 213 11.33 15.81 -7.84
CA LEU A 213 12.16 15.98 -6.64
C LEU A 213 11.29 16.25 -5.41
N THR A 214 10.32 17.17 -5.50
CA THR A 214 9.39 17.48 -4.41
C THR A 214 8.58 16.26 -3.98
N PHE A 215 7.99 15.52 -4.93
CA PHE A 215 7.24 14.30 -4.60
C PHE A 215 8.14 13.23 -3.98
N THR A 216 9.35 13.04 -4.52
CA THR A 216 10.30 12.06 -3.99
C THR A 216 10.68 12.40 -2.54
N ILE A 217 10.96 13.67 -2.26
CA ILE A 217 11.26 14.13 -0.90
C ILE A 217 10.06 13.90 0.02
N LEU A 218 8.86 14.33 -0.37
CA LEU A 218 7.64 14.14 0.44
C LEU A 218 7.36 12.67 0.73
N PHE A 219 7.42 11.83 -0.30
CA PHE A 219 7.15 10.39 -0.20
C PHE A 219 8.19 9.66 0.65
N ILE A 220 9.49 9.97 0.51
CA ILE A 220 10.53 9.37 1.36
C ILE A 220 10.36 9.87 2.80
N ASN A 221 10.10 11.17 2.96
CA ASN A 221 10.01 11.81 4.27
C ASN A 221 8.89 11.19 5.14
N GLN A 222 7.77 10.76 4.54
CA GLN A 222 6.67 10.16 5.29
C GLN A 222 7.05 8.84 5.99
N TYR A 223 8.13 8.15 5.57
CA TYR A 223 8.60 6.90 6.21
C TYR A 223 9.97 7.03 6.89
N VAL A 224 10.86 7.86 6.36
CA VAL A 224 12.22 8.01 6.91
C VAL A 224 12.26 8.97 8.11
N ALA A 225 11.59 10.12 8.03
CA ALA A 225 11.57 11.08 9.14
C ALA A 225 11.03 10.49 10.46
N PRO A 226 9.93 9.71 10.50
CA PRO A 226 9.47 9.14 11.76
C PRO A 226 10.48 8.16 12.37
N ILE A 227 11.22 7.41 11.55
CA ILE A 227 12.29 6.52 12.02
C ILE A 227 13.43 7.34 12.64
N LEU A 228 13.89 8.38 11.94
CA LEU A 228 14.98 9.24 12.42
C LEU A 228 14.62 9.95 13.72
N ILE A 229 13.39 10.47 13.83
CA ILE A 229 12.90 11.11 15.06
C ILE A 229 12.78 10.09 16.19
N GLY A 230 12.27 8.89 15.91
CA GLY A 230 12.20 7.81 16.89
C GLY A 230 13.58 7.42 17.45
N TRP A 231 14.60 7.32 16.59
CA TRP A 231 15.97 7.04 17.02
C TRP A 231 16.63 8.21 17.75
N LEU A 232 16.37 9.45 17.33
CA LEU A 232 16.92 10.64 17.99
C LEU A 232 16.36 10.83 19.41
N LEU A 233 15.08 10.54 19.59
CA LEU A 233 14.39 10.68 20.86
C LEU A 233 14.47 9.42 21.74
N GLN A 234 15.14 8.37 21.26
CA GLN A 234 15.37 7.15 22.02
C GLN A 234 16.29 7.46 23.21
N SER A 235 15.71 7.60 24.40
CA SER A 235 16.46 7.83 25.64
C SER A 235 17.01 6.50 26.18
N PRO A 236 18.30 6.39 26.51
CA PRO A 236 18.88 5.19 27.11
C PRO A 236 18.44 4.96 28.57
N THR A 237 17.77 5.93 29.22
CA THR A 237 17.56 5.93 30.69
C THR A 237 16.11 6.12 31.15
N GLY A 238 15.10 6.00 30.28
CA GLY A 238 13.70 6.11 30.71
C GLY A 238 12.68 5.78 29.62
N PRO A 239 11.39 5.60 29.98
CA PRO A 239 10.34 5.34 29.00
C PRO A 239 10.20 6.54 28.08
N ILE A 240 10.47 6.32 26.79
CA ILE A 240 10.30 7.31 25.73
C ILE A 240 8.80 7.63 25.62
N PRO A 241 8.40 8.90 25.53
CA PRO A 241 7.04 9.25 25.11
C PRO A 241 6.89 8.88 23.63
N TYR A 242 6.54 7.64 23.35
CA TYR A 242 6.15 7.18 22.01
C TYR A 242 4.95 8.01 21.53
N GLY A 243 4.96 8.41 20.26
CA GLY A 243 3.86 9.19 19.68
C GLY A 243 4.31 10.25 18.69
N ILE A 244 5.46 10.88 18.91
CA ILE A 244 5.95 11.97 18.05
C ILE A 244 6.24 11.42 16.65
N GLU A 245 6.89 10.27 16.56
CA GLU A 245 7.14 9.53 15.33
C GLU A 245 5.83 9.23 14.57
N PHE A 246 4.75 8.88 15.27
CA PHE A 246 3.44 8.68 14.65
C PHE A 246 2.90 10.00 14.07
N PHE A 247 2.97 11.10 14.83
CA PHE A 247 2.54 12.41 14.33
C PHE A 247 3.39 12.89 13.15
N VAL A 248 4.69 12.62 13.14
CA VAL A 248 5.60 12.92 12.02
C VAL A 248 5.21 12.10 10.78
N MET A 249 4.95 10.81 10.95
CA MET A 249 4.48 9.94 9.86
C MET A 249 3.15 10.44 9.30
N LEU A 250 2.17 10.72 10.17
CA LEU A 250 0.85 11.22 9.80
C LEU A 250 0.96 12.58 9.09
N ALA A 251 1.76 13.50 9.60
CA ALA A 251 2.01 14.79 8.97
C ALA A 251 2.64 14.63 7.58
N GLY A 252 3.58 13.69 7.41
CA GLY A 252 4.18 13.38 6.12
C GLY A 252 3.17 12.84 5.09
N VAL A 253 2.30 11.91 5.52
CA VAL A 253 1.24 11.37 4.66
C VAL A 253 0.23 12.45 4.28
N LEU A 254 -0.26 13.22 5.26
CA LEU A 254 -1.20 14.31 5.02
C LEU A 254 -0.59 15.39 4.12
N ALA A 255 0.65 15.78 4.35
CA ALA A 255 1.35 16.76 3.50
C ALA A 255 1.44 16.27 2.06
N THR A 256 1.77 14.99 1.84
CA THR A 256 1.86 14.41 0.49
C THR A 256 0.49 14.37 -0.19
N LEU A 257 -0.55 13.92 0.51
CA LEU A 257 -1.91 13.86 -0.03
C LEU A 257 -2.48 15.25 -0.33
N ILE A 258 -2.39 16.18 0.62
CA ILE A 258 -2.85 17.57 0.45
C ILE A 258 -2.12 18.23 -0.72
N PHE A 259 -0.79 18.05 -0.80
CA PHE A 259 0.00 18.58 -1.90
C PHE A 259 -0.49 18.07 -3.26
N LEU A 260 -0.73 16.76 -3.41
CA LEU A 260 -1.24 16.19 -4.65
C LEU A 260 -2.66 16.70 -4.98
N VAL A 261 -3.55 16.75 -3.99
CA VAL A 261 -4.94 17.22 -4.15
C VAL A 261 -4.98 18.69 -4.57
N ILE A 262 -4.21 19.57 -3.91
CA ILE A 262 -4.13 20.99 -4.27
C ILE A 262 -3.62 21.15 -5.70
N ASN A 263 -2.57 20.42 -6.08
CA ASN A 263 -2.04 20.48 -7.45
C ASN A 263 -3.07 19.99 -8.48
N ALA A 264 -3.85 18.95 -8.17
CA ALA A 264 -4.93 18.47 -9.02
C ALA A 264 -6.05 19.50 -9.17
N LEU A 265 -6.44 20.15 -8.07
CA LEU A 265 -7.45 21.22 -8.06
C LEU A 265 -6.99 22.45 -8.87
N CYS A 266 -5.78 22.96 -8.60
CA CYS A 266 -5.23 24.11 -9.30
C CYS A 266 -5.14 23.88 -10.80
N LYS A 267 -4.67 22.70 -11.23
CA LYS A 267 -4.60 22.35 -12.64
C LYS A 267 -5.98 22.43 -13.31
N ARG A 268 -7.01 21.89 -12.67
CA ARG A 268 -8.38 21.92 -13.20
C ARG A 268 -8.95 23.34 -13.29
N CYS A 269 -8.71 24.18 -12.29
CA CYS A 269 -9.12 25.59 -12.33
C CYS A 269 -8.48 26.32 -13.52
N LEU A 270 -7.19 26.09 -13.78
CA LEU A 270 -6.49 26.70 -14.91
C LEU A 270 -7.02 26.20 -16.27
N GLU A 271 -7.39 24.91 -16.36
CA GLU A 271 -7.99 24.35 -17.57
C GLU A 271 -9.39 24.95 -17.83
N GLN A 272 -10.21 25.11 -16.80
CA GLN A 272 -11.52 25.77 -16.91
C GLN A 272 -11.39 27.24 -17.35
N GLN A 273 -10.42 27.96 -16.81
CA GLN A 273 -10.17 29.35 -17.20
C GLN A 273 -9.78 29.46 -18.69
N LYS A 274 -8.89 28.59 -19.18
CA LYS A 274 -8.50 28.58 -20.60
C LYS A 274 -9.68 28.34 -21.54
N VAL A 275 -10.57 27.41 -21.20
CA VAL A 275 -11.78 27.13 -22.00
C VAL A 275 -12.68 28.36 -22.05
N SER A 276 -12.91 29.02 -20.90
CA SER A 276 -13.76 30.21 -20.84
C SER A 276 -13.25 31.40 -21.64
N VAL A 277 -11.92 31.58 -21.72
CA VAL A 277 -11.31 32.63 -22.54
C VAL A 277 -11.42 32.30 -24.03
N SER A 278 -11.18 31.04 -24.41
CA SER A 278 -11.28 30.63 -25.82
C SER A 278 -12.70 30.69 -26.38
N SER A 279 -13.73 30.41 -25.57
CA SER A 279 -15.13 30.56 -26.00
C SER A 279 -15.53 32.02 -26.17
N PHE A 280 -14.96 32.91 -25.37
CA PHE A 280 -15.20 34.35 -25.50
C PHE A 280 -14.55 34.91 -26.78
N GLU A 281 -13.35 34.45 -27.14
CA GLU A 281 -12.70 34.87 -28.39
C GLU A 281 -13.42 34.37 -29.65
N SER A 282 -14.05 33.19 -29.61
CA SER A 282 -14.82 32.66 -30.75
C SER A 282 -16.18 33.32 -30.96
N ASP A 283 -16.76 33.93 -29.92
CA ASP A 283 -18.05 34.64 -30.03
C ASP A 283 -17.88 36.09 -30.50
N VAL A 284 -16.64 36.60 -30.51
CA VAL A 284 -16.28 37.98 -30.89
C VAL A 284 -15.76 38.06 -32.35
N SER A 285 -15.53 36.92 -33.00
CA SER A 285 -15.12 36.79 -34.41
C SER A 285 -16.28 36.42 -35.33
#